data_AF-A0ABD2P3G2-F1
#
_entry.id   AF-A0ABD2P3G2-F1
#
_cell.length_a   1.000
_cell.length_b   1.000
_cell.length_c   1.000
_cell.angle_alpha   90.00
_cell.angle_beta   90.00
_cell.angle_gamma   90.00
#
_symmetry.space_group_name_H-M   'P 1'
#
loop_
_entity.id
_entity.type
_entity.pdbx_description
1 polymer ?
#
loop_
_entity_poly.entity_id
_entity_poly.type
_entity_poly.pdbx_seq_one_letter_code
_entity_poly.pdbx_strand_id
1 'polypeptide(L)'
;MLKIEEDWFPGWFQHGHYNRQPNDDGLSDQDCVEVRRIYSLPTSLTGIANNFMWNDRDCSTPNYFICEKLQNDGKMNNIVFCGYTTEFCLVLRCGT
;
A
#
# COMPACT_ATOMS: atom_id res chain seq x y z
N MET A 1 9.89 -9.74 7.93
CA MET A 1 8.67 -9.93 7.12
C MET A 1 7.60 -8.95 7.57
N LEU A 2 7.35 -7.92 6.77
CA LEU A 2 6.13 -7.12 6.89
C LEU A 2 4.95 -8.04 6.60
N LYS A 3 4.25 -8.46 7.64
CA LYS A 3 2.96 -9.14 7.50
C LYS A 3 1.88 -8.06 7.47
N ILE A 4 1.52 -7.62 6.27
CA ILE A 4 0.24 -6.97 6.03
C ILE A 4 -0.64 -8.09 5.45
N GLU A 5 -1.11 -8.99 6.31
CA GLU A 5 -1.96 -10.11 5.89
C GLU A 5 -3.35 -9.54 5.56
N GLU A 6 -3.72 -9.56 4.28
CA GLU A 6 -5.09 -9.32 3.76
C GLU A 6 -5.80 -8.01 4.16
N ASP A 7 -5.07 -7.01 4.69
CA ASP A 7 -5.63 -5.71 5.08
C ASP A 7 -5.88 -4.78 3.88
N TRP A 8 -6.86 -5.12 3.04
CA TRP A 8 -7.36 -4.21 1.99
C TRP A 8 -8.17 -3.08 2.59
N PHE A 9 -8.08 -1.88 2.00
CA PHE A 9 -8.91 -0.77 2.47
C PHE A 9 -10.40 -1.07 2.21
N PRO A 10 -11.25 -1.14 3.26
CA PRO A 10 -12.65 -1.55 3.12
C PRO A 10 -13.55 -0.47 2.50
N GLY A 11 -12.99 0.69 2.16
CA GLY A 11 -13.72 1.87 1.73
C GLY A 11 -14.26 2.68 2.90
N TRP A 12 -14.68 3.90 2.61
CA TRP A 12 -15.29 4.77 3.62
C TRP A 12 -16.71 4.30 3.95
N PHE A 13 -16.89 3.69 5.13
CA PHE A 13 -18.18 3.14 5.56
C PHE A 13 -19.31 4.19 5.52
N GLN A 14 -19.05 5.43 5.96
CA GLN A 14 -20.01 6.53 5.96
C GLN A 14 -20.41 7.00 4.54
N HIS A 15 -19.72 6.51 3.50
CA HIS A 15 -19.93 6.85 2.10
C HIS A 15 -20.21 5.60 1.25
N GLY A 16 -20.88 4.59 1.84
CA GLY A 16 -21.26 3.38 1.09
C GLY A 16 -20.06 2.59 0.59
N HIS A 17 -18.98 2.53 1.37
CA HIS A 17 -17.72 1.87 1.00
C HIS A 17 -17.02 2.51 -0.22
N TYR A 18 -17.18 3.83 -0.42
CA TYR A 18 -16.44 4.57 -1.44
C TYR A 18 -14.94 4.30 -1.35
N ASN A 19 -14.31 4.06 -2.50
CA ASN A 19 -12.88 3.79 -2.64
C ASN A 19 -12.42 2.48 -1.96
N ARG A 20 -13.33 1.51 -1.74
CA ARG A 20 -12.97 0.14 -1.31
C ARG A 20 -11.98 -0.50 -2.29
N GLN A 21 -11.03 -1.28 -1.77
CA GLN A 21 -9.98 -1.97 -2.53
C GLN A 21 -10.09 -3.50 -2.39
N PRO A 22 -9.57 -4.31 -3.34
CA PRO A 22 -9.13 -3.86 -4.67
C PRO A 22 -10.32 -3.31 -5.47
N ASN A 23 -10.07 -2.37 -6.38
CA ASN A 23 -11.11 -1.71 -7.18
C ASN A 23 -10.89 -1.78 -8.69
N ASP A 24 -9.88 -2.51 -9.15
CA ASP A 24 -9.67 -2.73 -10.57
C ASP A 24 -10.90 -3.37 -11.20
N ASP A 25 -11.38 -2.74 -12.27
CA ASP A 25 -12.51 -3.18 -13.09
C ASP A 25 -12.07 -3.97 -14.32
N GLY A 26 -10.76 -4.21 -14.47
CA GLY A 26 -10.14 -4.87 -15.61
C GLY A 26 -9.89 -3.94 -16.81
N LEU A 27 -10.14 -2.64 -16.67
CA LEU A 27 -9.81 -1.60 -17.65
C LEU A 27 -8.86 -0.54 -17.07
N SER A 28 -8.65 -0.52 -15.76
CA SER A 28 -7.89 0.52 -15.07
C SER A 28 -6.38 0.23 -14.96
N ASP A 29 -5.93 -0.93 -15.45
CA ASP A 29 -4.53 -1.43 -15.42
C ASP A 29 -3.93 -1.43 -14.00
N GLN A 30 -4.76 -1.59 -12.96
CA GLN A 30 -4.34 -1.53 -11.55
C GLN A 30 -3.79 -2.87 -11.04
N ASP A 31 -2.81 -3.43 -11.75
CA ASP A 31 -2.24 -4.76 -11.48
C ASP A 31 -1.16 -4.79 -10.38
N CYS A 32 -0.75 -3.63 -9.84
CA CYS A 32 0.26 -3.51 -8.79
C CYS A 32 -0.36 -3.13 -7.44
N VAL A 33 0.37 -3.33 -6.33
CA VAL A 33 -0.12 -3.02 -4.97
C VAL A 33 0.79 -2.05 -4.21
N GLU A 34 0.17 -1.05 -3.59
CA GLU A 34 0.81 -0.15 -2.64
C GLU A 34 0.19 -0.28 -1.25
N VAL A 35 0.97 0.10 -0.25
CA VAL A 35 0.55 0.28 1.13
C VAL A 35 0.36 1.77 1.35
N ARG A 36 -0.86 2.17 1.74
CA ARG A 36 -1.18 3.57 2.06
C ARG A 36 -2.23 3.67 3.15
N ARG A 37 -2.36 4.87 3.72
CA ARG A 37 -3.44 5.23 4.65
C ARG A 37 -4.26 6.44 4.20
N ILE A 38 -3.87 7.09 3.10
CA ILE A 38 -4.55 8.28 2.59
C ILE A 38 -5.39 7.86 1.38
N TYR A 39 -6.70 8.10 1.45
CA TYR A 39 -7.65 7.75 0.39
C TYR A 39 -8.56 8.95 0.11
N SER A 40 -8.91 9.19 -1.15
CA SER A 40 -9.85 10.24 -1.51
C SER A 40 -11.24 9.97 -0.92
N LEU A 41 -11.93 11.04 -0.50
CA LEU A 41 -13.35 11.09 -0.16
C LEU A 41 -14.17 11.52 -1.40
N PRO A 42 -15.49 11.28 -1.43
CA PRO A 42 -16.34 11.72 -2.53
C PRO A 42 -16.30 13.24 -2.78
N THR A 43 -16.00 14.03 -1.75
CA THR A 43 -15.88 15.50 -1.83
C THR A 43 -14.55 15.99 -2.41
N SER A 44 -13.73 15.09 -2.98
CA SER A 44 -12.35 15.36 -3.44
C SER A 44 -11.35 15.76 -2.33
N LEU A 45 -11.78 15.77 -1.06
CA LEU A 45 -10.88 15.83 0.09
C LEU A 45 -10.20 14.48 0.32
N THR A 46 -9.08 14.46 1.04
CA THR A 46 -8.42 13.21 1.46
C THR A 46 -8.84 12.84 2.87
N GLY A 47 -9.20 11.57 3.08
CA GLY A 47 -9.37 10.97 4.40
C GLY A 47 -8.14 10.15 4.80
N ILE A 48 -7.90 10.03 6.10
CA ILE A 48 -6.82 9.23 6.68
C ILE A 48 -7.42 8.01 7.38
N ALA A 49 -7.10 6.82 6.90
CA ALA A 49 -7.47 5.55 7.51
C ALA A 49 -6.67 5.32 8.80
N ASN A 50 -7.23 4.51 9.71
CA ASN A 50 -6.62 4.25 11.02
C ASN A 50 -5.27 3.53 10.91
N ASN A 51 -5.12 2.65 9.92
CA ASN A 51 -3.94 1.84 9.69
C ASN A 51 -3.51 1.93 8.22
N PHE A 52 -2.27 1.52 7.95
CA PHE A 52 -1.79 1.27 6.59
C PHE A 52 -2.47 0.01 6.02
N MET A 53 -2.97 0.11 4.80
CA MET A 53 -3.77 -0.92 4.14
C MET A 53 -3.36 -1.01 2.66
N TRP A 54 -3.70 -2.14 2.04
CA TRP A 54 -3.46 -2.40 0.63
C TRP A 54 -4.39 -1.61 -0.28
N ASN A 55 -3.82 -1.17 -1.40
CA ASN A 55 -4.47 -0.47 -2.49
C ASN A 55 -3.89 -0.98 -3.82
N ASP A 56 -4.74 -1.45 -4.73
CA ASP A 56 -4.35 -1.77 -6.10
C ASP A 56 -4.13 -0.48 -6.89
N ARG A 57 -3.18 -0.50 -7.81
CA ARG A 57 -2.69 0.70 -8.49
C ARG A 57 -2.01 0.36 -9.80
N ASP A 58 -2.09 1.28 -10.74
CA ASP A 58 -1.34 1.23 -11.99
C ASP A 58 0.16 1.14 -11.71
N CYS A 59 0.77 0.07 -12.24
CA CYS A 59 2.19 -0.24 -12.11
C CYS A 59 3.13 0.86 -12.65
N SER A 60 2.65 1.72 -13.56
CA SER A 60 3.41 2.83 -14.13
C SER A 60 3.47 4.06 -13.22
N THR A 61 2.66 4.08 -12.14
CA THR A 61 2.62 5.23 -11.24
C THR A 61 3.92 5.37 -10.44
N PRO A 62 4.63 6.52 -10.51
CA PRO A 62 5.83 6.74 -9.71
C PRO A 62 5.53 6.72 -8.21
N ASN A 63 6.30 5.94 -7.44
CA ASN A 63 6.09 5.78 -6.01
C ASN A 63 7.37 5.38 -5.25
N TYR A 64 7.40 5.60 -3.94
CA TYR A 64 8.41 5.01 -3.06
C TYR A 64 8.17 3.50 -2.91
N PHE A 65 9.23 2.73 -2.68
CA PHE A 65 9.15 1.27 -2.58
C PHE A 65 9.81 0.73 -1.31
N ILE A 66 9.32 -0.42 -0.84
CA ILE A 66 9.90 -1.22 0.24
C ILE A 66 10.67 -2.38 -0.38
N CYS A 67 11.93 -2.57 0.03
CA CYS A 67 12.71 -3.75 -0.28
C CYS A 67 12.78 -4.69 0.94
N GLU A 68 12.61 -6.00 0.71
CA GLU A 68 12.94 -7.03 1.69
C GLU A 68 14.17 -7.81 1.22
N LYS A 69 15.09 -8.12 2.15
CA LYS A 69 16.26 -8.97 1.90
C LYS A 69 16.30 -10.12 2.90
N LEU A 70 16.59 -11.33 2.43
CA LEU A 70 16.83 -12.49 3.29
C LEU A 70 18.18 -12.32 4.03
N GLN A 71 18.13 -12.30 5.36
CA GLN A 71 19.32 -12.39 6.21
C GLN A 71 19.63 -13.87 6.43
N ASN A 72 20.79 -14.35 5.94
CA ASN A 72 21.29 -15.66 6.37
C ASN A 72 22.21 -15.51 7.58
N ASP A 73 21.89 -16.34 8.59
CA ASP A 73 22.63 -16.83 9.75
C ASP A 73 22.96 -15.88 10.91
N GLY A 74 21.93 -15.63 11.75
CA GLY A 74 22.11 -15.50 13.19
C GLY A 74 22.02 -14.09 13.76
N LYS A 75 20.85 -13.79 14.35
CA LYS A 75 20.47 -12.59 15.13
C LYS A 75 20.08 -11.36 14.30
N MET A 76 18.78 -11.32 14.00
CA MET A 76 18.08 -10.20 13.38
C MET A 76 17.79 -9.08 14.39
N ASN A 77 18.17 -7.86 14.06
CA ASN A 77 17.43 -6.66 14.45
C ASN A 77 16.77 -6.13 13.16
N ASN A 78 15.44 -6.11 13.12
CA ASN A 78 14.69 -5.71 11.94
C ASN A 78 14.96 -4.23 11.62
N ILE A 79 15.55 -3.93 10.45
CA ILE A 79 15.63 -2.56 9.96
C ILE A 79 14.86 -2.47 8.64
N VAL A 80 13.66 -1.92 8.73
CA VAL A 80 12.87 -1.43 7.60
C VAL A 80 13.18 0.06 7.48
N PHE A 81 13.86 0.47 6.41
CA PHE A 81 14.10 1.88 6.13
C PHE A 81 12.95 2.43 5.28
N CYS A 82 12.02 3.13 5.93
CA CYS A 82 11.13 4.08 5.26
C CYS A 82 11.77 5.47 5.35
N GLY A 83 12.05 6.11 4.22
CA GLY A 83 12.60 7.48 4.18
C GLY A 83 11.67 8.52 4.81
N TYR A 84 12.23 9.66 5.19
CA TYR A 84 11.74 10.66 6.16
C TYR A 84 10.43 11.43 5.85
N THR A 85 9.55 10.96 4.97
CA THR A 85 8.19 11.52 4.80
C THR A 85 7.19 10.41 4.43
N THR A 86 6.09 10.33 5.17
CA THR A 86 5.34 9.10 5.52
C THR A 86 4.04 8.89 4.74
N GLU A 87 4.04 8.73 3.41
CA GLU A 87 2.74 8.63 2.71
C GLU A 87 2.51 7.47 1.74
N PHE A 88 3.53 6.80 1.18
CA PHE A 88 3.27 5.68 0.26
C PHE A 88 4.41 4.66 0.25
N CYS A 89 4.08 3.38 0.10
CA CYS A 89 5.03 2.27 0.05
C CYS A 89 4.57 1.20 -0.94
N LEU A 90 5.18 1.14 -2.11
CA LEU A 90 5.00 0.05 -3.08
C LEU A 90 5.78 -1.19 -2.60
N VAL A 91 5.18 -2.38 -2.65
CA VAL A 91 5.91 -3.63 -2.34
C VAL A 91 6.33 -4.29 -3.63
N LEU A 92 7.59 -4.08 -4.04
CA LEU A 92 8.19 -4.76 -5.18
C LEU A 92 9.17 -5.83 -4.69
N ARG A 93 9.11 -7.03 -5.27
CA ARG A 93 10.25 -7.95 -5.25
C ARG A 93 11.32 -7.38 -6.18
N CYS A 94 12.36 -6.77 -5.62
CA CYS A 94 13.54 -6.41 -6.41
C CYS A 94 14.25 -7.71 -6.85
N GLY A 95 14.15 -8.02 -8.14
CA GLY A 95 15.05 -8.98 -8.79
C GLY A 95 16.48 -8.43 -8.79
N THR A 96 17.44 -9.36 -8.76
CA THR A 96 18.90 -9.10 -8.78
C THR A 96 19.35 -8.28 -9.97
#